data_AF-A0A9W4K8B9-F1
#
_entry.id   AF-A0A9W4K8B9-F1
#
_cell.length_a   1.000
_cell.length_b   1.000
_cell.length_c   1.000
_cell.angle_alpha   90.00
_cell.angle_beta   90.00
_cell.angle_gamma   90.00
#
_symmetry.space_group_name_H-M   'P 1'
#
loop_
_entity.id
_entity.type
_entity.pdbx_description
1 polymer ?
#
loop_
_entity_poly.entity_id
_entity_poly.type
_entity_poly.pdbx_seq_one_letter_code
_entity_poly.pdbx_strand_id
1 'polypeptide(L)'
;MKRAPTPGEALGPPRPGLVVGRAGARPVGRLVRLDDVHPCTRGQVHGPRGLEFGRLHLSLLTIMAFRIGPQMFRAFRAAPRAPWSAHVPRAPAFRRTFSANVEQPHLRLGSTAPNFKALTTQGEIDFHEFIGDKWTILFSHPADFTPVCTTELGAFARLKNEFDKRGVKMIGLSADELGSHGQWVKDINEVGSTEVQFPIIADADRRVAFLYDMIDQDSIGKKEIAFTIRSVFIIDPSKKIRLTMMYPASTGRNSAEVLRVIDSLQTADKKGVATPIDWTVGDDVIVPPSVSTPDAQKKFGEVREVKPYLRYTKV
;
A
#
# COMPACT_ATOMS: atom_id res chain seq x y z
N MET A 1 27.93 8.95 88.19
CA MET A 1 29.35 8.69 88.55
C MET A 1 29.74 7.31 88.05
N LYS A 2 30.92 7.21 87.40
CA LYS A 2 31.69 6.00 87.02
C LYS A 2 31.09 5.15 85.88
N ARG A 3 31.84 4.64 84.88
CA ARG A 3 33.17 4.89 84.28
C ARG A 3 33.18 4.00 83.02
N ALA A 4 33.73 4.46 81.90
CA ALA A 4 33.93 3.66 80.70
C ALA A 4 35.10 2.67 80.85
N PRO A 5 35.15 1.63 80.01
CA PRO A 5 36.42 1.06 79.56
C PRO A 5 36.57 1.02 78.03
N THR A 6 37.77 1.37 77.58
CA THR A 6 38.40 1.14 76.25
C THR A 6 39.34 -0.09 76.32
N PRO A 7 40.12 -0.46 75.29
CA PRO A 7 39.74 -1.08 74.02
C PRO A 7 40.55 -2.37 73.69
N GLY A 8 40.09 -3.13 72.70
CA GLY A 8 40.98 -3.93 71.82
C GLY A 8 41.13 -5.41 72.11
N GLU A 9 40.48 -6.25 71.29
CA GLU A 9 41.13 -7.44 70.73
C GLU A 9 40.43 -7.84 69.43
N ALA A 10 41.25 -8.11 68.41
CA ALA A 10 40.84 -8.34 67.04
C ALA A 10 40.39 -9.80 66.81
N LEU A 11 39.27 -9.99 66.11
CA LEU A 11 38.92 -11.27 65.48
C LEU A 11 38.51 -11.02 64.03
N GLY A 12 39.11 -11.81 63.15
CA GLY A 12 39.11 -11.68 61.69
C GLY A 12 37.76 -11.94 60.99
N PRO A 13 37.74 -11.82 59.65
CA PRO A 13 36.54 -11.49 58.90
C PRO A 13 35.59 -12.68 58.69
N PRO A 14 34.26 -12.47 58.76
CA PRO A 14 33.27 -13.47 58.37
C PRO A 14 33.11 -13.54 56.84
N ARG A 15 32.87 -14.76 56.34
CA ARG A 15 32.62 -15.08 54.93
C ARG A 15 31.24 -14.59 54.45
N PRO A 16 31.06 -14.37 53.13
CA PRO A 16 30.00 -13.50 52.60
C PRO A 16 28.65 -14.22 52.45
N GLY A 17 27.59 -13.58 52.93
CA GLY A 17 26.20 -13.99 52.73
C GLY A 17 25.34 -12.81 52.28
N LEU A 18 24.86 -12.90 51.04
CA LEU A 18 23.65 -12.32 50.45
C LEU A 18 23.39 -10.80 50.59
N VAL A 19 23.83 -10.05 49.58
CA VAL A 19 23.36 -8.70 49.26
C VAL A 19 22.08 -8.80 48.42
N VAL A 20 20.99 -8.18 48.89
CA VAL A 20 19.76 -7.97 48.10
C VAL A 20 20.00 -6.83 47.11
N GLY A 21 19.88 -7.17 45.82
CA GLY A 21 20.30 -6.35 44.69
C GLY A 21 19.41 -5.14 44.38
N ARG A 22 20.10 -4.05 44.00
CA ARG A 22 19.57 -2.87 43.32
C ARG A 22 19.12 -3.18 41.89
N ALA A 23 18.16 -2.38 41.42
CA ALA A 23 17.63 -2.32 40.08
C ALA A 23 18.72 -2.24 38.99
N GLY A 24 18.70 -3.22 38.08
CA GLY A 24 19.56 -3.28 36.89
C GLY A 24 18.85 -2.75 35.66
N ALA A 25 19.54 -1.87 34.93
CA ALA A 25 19.22 -1.40 33.59
C ALA A 25 19.07 -2.58 32.59
N ARG A 26 18.11 -2.47 31.67
CA ARG A 26 17.96 -3.43 30.55
C ARG A 26 18.97 -3.10 29.44
N PRO A 27 19.61 -4.11 28.80
CA PRO A 27 20.60 -3.86 27.77
C PRO A 27 19.96 -3.50 26.42
N VAL A 28 20.64 -2.58 25.75
CA VAL A 28 20.46 -2.14 24.36
C VAL A 28 20.61 -3.32 23.39
N GLY A 29 19.83 -3.30 22.31
CA GLY A 29 19.68 -4.36 21.33
C GLY A 29 21.00 -4.94 20.80
N ARG A 30 21.01 -6.27 20.67
CA ARG A 30 22.10 -7.02 20.07
C ARG A 30 22.04 -6.85 18.54
N LEU A 31 23.09 -6.26 17.98
CA LEU A 31 23.37 -6.21 16.54
C LEU A 31 23.45 -7.66 16.00
N VAL A 32 22.56 -8.04 15.09
CA VAL A 32 22.66 -9.34 14.38
C VAL A 32 23.85 -9.25 13.43
N ARG A 33 24.86 -10.11 13.63
CA ARG A 33 25.97 -10.26 12.69
C ARG A 33 25.52 -11.12 11.50
N LEU A 34 25.95 -10.74 10.30
CA LEU A 34 25.60 -11.37 9.03
C LEU A 34 26.17 -12.80 8.82
N ASP A 35 26.78 -13.40 9.84
CA ASP A 35 27.43 -14.71 9.76
C ASP A 35 26.63 -15.86 10.42
N ASP A 36 25.45 -15.59 11.00
CA ASP A 36 24.63 -16.60 11.69
C ASP A 36 23.66 -17.38 10.77
N VAL A 37 23.90 -17.43 9.46
CA VAL A 37 23.13 -18.27 8.52
C VAL A 37 23.83 -19.62 8.36
N HIS A 38 23.38 -20.65 9.09
CA HIS A 38 23.79 -22.03 8.84
C HIS A 38 23.05 -22.61 7.61
N PRO A 39 23.74 -23.36 6.73
CA PRO A 39 23.15 -23.93 5.52
C PRO A 39 22.24 -25.13 5.82
N CYS A 40 21.03 -25.12 5.26
CA CYS A 40 20.08 -26.22 5.29
C CYS A 40 20.61 -27.40 4.47
N THR A 41 20.79 -28.57 5.11
CA THR A 41 21.25 -29.81 4.48
C THR A 41 20.13 -30.50 3.70
N ARG A 42 20.52 -31.11 2.56
CA ARG A 42 19.68 -31.92 1.66
C ARG A 42 19.09 -33.15 2.35
N GLY A 43 17.76 -33.31 2.30
CA GLY A 43 17.06 -34.55 2.59
C GLY A 43 16.73 -35.34 1.31
N GLN A 44 17.02 -36.63 1.33
CA GLN A 44 16.79 -37.62 0.26
C GLN A 44 15.30 -37.84 -0.05
N VAL A 45 15.00 -38.07 -1.34
CA VAL A 45 13.68 -38.45 -1.85
C VAL A 45 13.59 -39.97 -1.97
N HIS A 46 12.62 -40.58 -1.30
CA HIS A 46 12.14 -41.94 -1.58
C HIS A 46 10.68 -41.87 -2.04
N GLY A 47 10.42 -42.31 -3.27
CA GLY A 47 9.06 -42.50 -3.79
C GLY A 47 8.53 -43.92 -3.54
N PRO A 48 7.21 -44.13 -3.74
CA PRO A 48 6.79 -45.39 -4.34
C PRO A 48 5.71 -45.25 -5.43
N ARG A 49 5.97 -45.97 -6.54
CA ARG A 49 5.11 -46.92 -7.26
C ARG A 49 3.63 -46.55 -7.54
N GLY A 50 3.41 -46.16 -8.80
CA GLY A 50 2.52 -46.80 -9.79
C GLY A 50 1.11 -47.23 -9.40
N LEU A 51 0.10 -46.68 -10.09
CA LEU A 51 -1.15 -47.36 -10.38
C LEU A 51 -1.69 -46.93 -11.77
N GLU A 52 -2.36 -47.88 -12.42
CA GLU A 52 -2.59 -48.00 -13.86
C GLU A 52 -3.69 -47.14 -14.50
N PHE A 53 -3.61 -47.14 -15.84
CA PHE A 53 -4.52 -46.63 -16.87
C PHE A 53 -6.00 -47.01 -16.69
N GLY A 54 -6.88 -46.00 -16.76
CA GLY A 54 -8.29 -46.14 -17.09
C GLY A 54 -8.63 -45.33 -18.34
N ARG A 55 -8.82 -46.02 -19.48
CA ARG A 55 -9.38 -45.48 -20.72
C ARG A 55 -10.86 -45.12 -20.52
N LEU A 56 -11.28 -43.93 -20.94
CA LEU A 56 -12.69 -43.62 -21.21
C LEU A 56 -12.82 -42.92 -22.56
N HIS A 57 -13.79 -43.42 -23.32
CA HIS A 57 -14.05 -43.18 -24.74
C HIS A 57 -14.43 -41.74 -25.07
N LEU A 58 -13.88 -41.25 -26.19
CA LEU A 58 -14.41 -40.15 -26.98
C LEU A 58 -15.61 -40.66 -27.81
N SER A 59 -16.80 -40.15 -27.54
CA SER A 59 -17.95 -40.30 -28.44
C SER A 59 -18.10 -39.04 -29.29
N LEU A 60 -17.76 -39.18 -30.57
CA LEU A 60 -18.07 -38.22 -31.64
C LEU A 60 -19.58 -38.24 -31.91
N LEU A 61 -20.22 -37.07 -31.87
CA LEU A 61 -21.56 -36.87 -32.41
C LEU A 61 -21.54 -35.81 -33.50
N THR A 62 -21.98 -36.29 -34.66
CA THR A 62 -22.06 -35.76 -36.00
C THR A 62 -22.71 -34.37 -36.10
N ILE A 63 -22.02 -33.45 -36.79
CA ILE A 63 -22.57 -32.18 -37.30
C ILE A 63 -23.37 -32.47 -38.58
N MET A 64 -24.69 -32.23 -38.57
CA MET A 64 -25.49 -32.14 -39.79
C MET A 64 -25.36 -30.73 -40.38
N ALA A 65 -24.72 -30.63 -41.54
CA ALA A 65 -24.69 -29.42 -42.36
C ALA A 65 -25.94 -29.35 -43.25
N PHE A 66 -26.75 -28.30 -43.09
CA PHE A 66 -27.83 -27.96 -44.02
C PHE A 66 -27.26 -27.28 -45.28
N ARG A 67 -27.55 -27.88 -46.45
CA ARG A 67 -27.33 -27.31 -47.78
C ARG A 67 -28.41 -26.24 -48.06
N ILE A 68 -28.01 -25.02 -48.39
CA ILE A 68 -28.85 -24.03 -49.07
C ILE A 68 -28.21 -23.74 -50.43
N GLY A 69 -28.95 -24.01 -51.51
CA GLY A 69 -28.51 -23.83 -52.90
C GLY A 69 -28.59 -22.36 -53.37
N PRO A 70 -27.89 -22.00 -54.46
CA PRO A 70 -27.85 -20.63 -54.96
C PRO A 70 -28.92 -20.41 -56.04
N GLN A 71 -29.62 -19.27 -56.01
CA GLN A 71 -30.38 -18.80 -57.16
C GLN A 71 -30.12 -17.32 -57.48
N MET A 72 -29.46 -17.17 -58.62
CA MET A 72 -29.64 -16.21 -59.70
C MET A 72 -29.71 -14.70 -59.44
N PHE A 73 -28.65 -14.07 -59.92
CA PHE A 73 -28.59 -12.76 -60.57
C PHE A 73 -29.83 -12.41 -61.40
N ARG A 74 -30.32 -11.18 -61.21
CA ARG A 74 -30.94 -10.40 -62.29
C ARG A 74 -30.31 -9.01 -62.34
N ALA A 75 -29.57 -8.80 -63.43
CA ALA A 75 -29.06 -7.50 -63.85
C ALA A 75 -30.22 -6.57 -64.23
N PHE A 76 -30.17 -5.33 -63.76
CA PHE A 76 -30.89 -4.23 -64.38
C PHE A 76 -29.90 -3.13 -64.78
N ARG A 77 -30.08 -2.71 -66.03
CA ARG A 77 -29.25 -1.80 -66.81
C ARG A 77 -29.23 -0.39 -66.22
N ALA A 78 -28.06 0.23 -66.31
CA ALA A 78 -27.80 1.63 -66.00
C ALA A 78 -28.51 2.58 -66.98
N ALA A 79 -28.96 3.73 -66.46
CA ALA A 79 -29.34 4.92 -67.23
C ALA A 79 -28.32 6.05 -66.96
N PRO A 80 -28.02 6.92 -67.94
CA PRO A 80 -26.92 7.87 -67.83
C PRO A 80 -27.34 9.10 -67.02
N ARG A 81 -26.49 9.55 -66.09
CA ARG A 81 -26.59 10.85 -65.43
C ARG A 81 -25.32 11.65 -65.67
N ALA A 82 -25.52 12.93 -66.01
CA ALA A 82 -24.54 13.93 -66.42
C ALA A 82 -23.41 14.16 -65.38
N PRO A 83 -22.24 14.71 -65.80
CA PRO A 83 -21.11 14.89 -64.91
C PRO A 83 -21.33 16.16 -64.08
N TRP A 84 -21.74 15.98 -62.82
CA TRP A 84 -21.60 17.05 -61.83
C TRP A 84 -20.35 16.79 -60.99
N SER A 85 -19.34 17.61 -61.24
CA SER A 85 -18.13 17.70 -60.44
C SER A 85 -18.47 18.38 -59.12
N ALA A 86 -18.88 17.58 -58.12
CA ALA A 86 -18.92 18.02 -56.75
C ALA A 86 -17.60 17.62 -56.09
N HIS A 87 -16.71 18.58 -55.88
CA HIS A 87 -15.60 18.42 -54.95
C HIS A 87 -16.20 18.17 -53.57
N VAL A 88 -16.28 16.90 -53.16
CA VAL A 88 -16.49 16.55 -51.75
C VAL A 88 -15.17 16.89 -51.05
N PRO A 89 -15.11 17.88 -50.15
CA PRO A 89 -13.91 18.08 -49.36
C PRO A 89 -13.74 16.81 -48.53
N ARG A 90 -12.67 16.06 -48.80
CA ARG A 90 -12.22 14.99 -47.93
C ARG A 90 -11.97 15.63 -46.57
N ALA A 91 -12.85 15.36 -45.61
CA ALA A 91 -12.55 15.63 -44.21
C ALA A 91 -11.16 15.03 -43.93
N PRO A 92 -10.25 15.76 -43.24
CA PRO A 92 -8.95 15.22 -42.94
C PRO A 92 -9.20 13.92 -42.17
N ALA A 93 -8.72 12.80 -42.72
CA ALA A 93 -8.64 11.57 -41.96
C ALA A 93 -7.67 11.86 -40.83
N PHE A 94 -8.22 12.27 -39.68
CA PHE A 94 -7.47 12.37 -38.44
C PHE A 94 -7.18 10.93 -38.04
N ARG A 95 -6.18 10.37 -38.70
CA ARG A 95 -5.52 9.14 -38.29
C ARG A 95 -4.91 9.54 -36.95
N ARG A 96 -5.63 9.28 -35.85
CA ARG A 96 -5.04 9.30 -34.51
C ARG A 96 -3.87 8.33 -34.60
N THR A 97 -2.68 8.88 -34.80
CA THR A 97 -1.46 8.24 -34.39
C THR A 97 -1.63 8.03 -32.89
N PHE A 98 -2.04 6.82 -32.50
CA PHE A 98 -1.84 6.39 -31.13
C PHE A 98 -0.33 6.47 -30.93
N SER A 99 0.11 7.51 -30.22
CA SER A 99 1.49 7.62 -29.79
C SER A 99 1.76 6.41 -28.92
N ALA A 100 2.64 5.51 -29.39
CA ALA A 100 2.97 4.26 -28.72
C ALA A 100 3.76 4.45 -27.42
N ASN A 101 3.92 5.69 -26.95
CA ASN A 101 4.64 6.04 -25.72
C ASN A 101 3.73 6.91 -24.85
N VAL A 102 2.78 6.29 -24.19
CA VAL A 102 2.01 6.94 -23.12
C VAL A 102 2.66 6.51 -21.81
N GLU A 103 3.59 7.34 -21.33
CA GLU A 103 4.24 7.18 -20.04
C GLU A 103 3.27 7.60 -18.92
N GLN A 104 3.25 6.86 -17.82
CA GLN A 104 2.43 7.23 -16.67
C GLN A 104 2.95 8.52 -16.02
N PRO A 105 2.09 9.33 -15.37
CA PRO A 105 2.53 10.54 -14.70
C PRO A 105 3.44 10.23 -13.50
N HIS A 106 4.64 10.81 -13.47
CA HIS A 106 5.55 10.70 -12.33
C HIS A 106 5.11 11.59 -11.16
N LEU A 107 4.45 11.02 -10.15
CA LEU A 107 4.03 11.74 -8.96
C LEU A 107 5.14 11.84 -7.90
N ARG A 108 5.52 13.06 -7.52
CA ARG A 108 6.54 13.33 -6.49
C ARG A 108 5.92 13.74 -5.15
N LEU A 109 6.66 13.55 -4.06
CA LEU A 109 6.30 14.16 -2.77
C LEU A 109 6.15 15.68 -2.91
N GLY A 110 5.11 16.25 -2.29
CA GLY A 110 4.74 17.67 -2.42
C GLY A 110 3.90 18.02 -3.64
N SER A 111 3.72 17.09 -4.59
CA SER A 111 2.79 17.28 -5.71
C SER A 111 1.35 17.33 -5.19
N THR A 112 0.50 18.12 -5.85
CA THR A 112 -0.95 18.05 -5.63
C THR A 112 -1.45 16.71 -6.18
N ALA A 113 -2.16 15.94 -5.35
CA ALA A 113 -2.79 14.70 -5.74
C ALA A 113 -3.78 14.95 -6.90
N PRO A 114 -3.70 14.23 -8.03
CA PRO A 114 -4.63 14.39 -9.14
C PRO A 114 -6.09 14.27 -8.70
N ASN A 115 -6.95 15.22 -9.10
CA ASN A 115 -8.38 15.07 -8.84
C ASN A 115 -9.03 14.16 -9.89
N PHE A 116 -10.02 13.39 -9.49
CA PHE A 116 -10.81 12.53 -10.38
C PHE A 116 -12.22 12.32 -9.83
N LYS A 117 -13.13 11.93 -10.71
CA LYS A 117 -14.43 11.37 -10.34
C LYS A 117 -14.43 9.88 -10.54
N ALA A 118 -14.97 9.09 -9.62
CA ALA A 118 -15.01 7.64 -9.78
C ALA A 118 -16.22 7.02 -9.09
N LEU A 119 -16.61 5.84 -9.57
CA LEU A 119 -17.61 5.01 -8.93
C LEU A 119 -16.94 4.17 -7.84
N THR A 120 -17.57 4.08 -6.67
CA THR A 120 -17.08 3.29 -5.54
C THR A 120 -18.18 2.42 -4.94
N THR A 121 -17.80 1.49 -4.07
CA THR A 121 -18.74 0.70 -3.24
C THR A 121 -19.66 1.54 -2.34
N GLN A 122 -19.39 2.84 -2.16
CA GLN A 122 -20.22 3.76 -1.37
C GLN A 122 -20.84 4.88 -2.23
N GLY A 123 -20.89 4.70 -3.56
CA GLY A 123 -21.42 5.68 -4.51
C GLY A 123 -20.35 6.43 -5.29
N GLU A 124 -20.78 7.38 -6.11
CA GLU A 124 -19.88 8.23 -6.89
C GLU A 124 -19.19 9.27 -6.00
N ILE A 125 -17.94 9.57 -6.31
CA ILE A 125 -17.15 10.59 -5.61
C ILE A 125 -16.50 11.56 -6.60
N ASP A 126 -16.27 12.80 -6.15
CA ASP A 126 -15.14 13.62 -6.58
C ASP A 126 -14.03 13.48 -5.52
N PHE A 127 -12.81 13.16 -5.92
CA PHE A 127 -11.78 12.75 -4.98
C PHE A 127 -11.33 13.88 -4.05
N HIS A 128 -11.26 15.13 -4.53
CA HIS A 128 -10.89 16.27 -3.68
C HIS A 128 -12.01 16.63 -2.71
N GLU A 129 -13.28 16.53 -3.12
CA GLU A 129 -14.43 16.64 -2.23
C GLU A 129 -14.43 15.51 -1.18
N PHE A 130 -14.14 14.27 -1.60
CA PHE A 130 -13.99 13.13 -0.71
C PHE A 130 -12.87 13.37 0.32
N ILE A 131 -11.71 13.89 -0.08
CA ILE A 131 -10.65 14.24 0.87
C ILE A 131 -11.15 15.32 1.85
N GLY A 132 -11.77 16.40 1.35
CA GLY A 132 -12.22 17.53 2.16
C GLY A 132 -11.05 18.20 2.89
N ASP A 133 -11.11 18.34 4.20
CA ASP A 133 -10.06 18.90 5.06
C ASP A 133 -9.28 17.81 5.84
N LYS A 134 -9.39 16.55 5.42
CA LYS A 134 -8.81 15.40 6.14
C LYS A 134 -7.58 14.84 5.47
N TRP A 135 -6.73 14.19 6.27
CA TRP A 135 -5.72 13.28 5.74
C TRP A 135 -6.42 12.12 5.03
N THR A 136 -5.82 11.61 3.96
CA THR A 136 -6.41 10.52 3.18
C THR A 136 -5.35 9.52 2.76
N ILE A 137 -5.67 8.24 2.88
CA ILE A 137 -4.91 7.13 2.33
C ILE A 137 -5.66 6.61 1.11
N LEU A 138 -5.03 6.74 -0.06
CA LEU A 138 -5.45 6.05 -1.28
C LEU A 138 -4.51 4.86 -1.48
N PHE A 139 -5.07 3.65 -1.58
CA PHE A 139 -4.26 2.45 -1.76
C PHE A 139 -4.87 1.53 -2.81
N SER A 140 -4.02 0.89 -3.60
CA SER A 140 -4.45 -0.06 -4.63
C SER A 140 -4.20 -1.51 -4.23
N HIS A 141 -4.89 -2.45 -4.87
CA HIS A 141 -4.62 -3.88 -4.82
C HIS A 141 -4.77 -4.52 -6.21
N PRO A 142 -3.96 -5.52 -6.59
CA PRO A 142 -3.95 -6.06 -7.94
C PRO A 142 -5.30 -6.51 -8.51
N ALA A 143 -6.06 -7.30 -7.74
CA ALA A 143 -7.35 -7.83 -8.14
C ALA A 143 -8.14 -8.34 -6.93
N ASP A 144 -9.46 -8.27 -7.02
CA ASP A 144 -10.40 -8.95 -6.13
C ASP A 144 -10.19 -10.48 -6.16
N PHE A 145 -10.71 -11.18 -5.14
CA PHE A 145 -10.63 -12.65 -5.01
C PHE A 145 -9.20 -13.23 -5.05
N THR A 146 -8.21 -12.45 -4.61
CA THR A 146 -6.80 -12.90 -4.51
C THR A 146 -6.33 -12.94 -3.05
N PRO A 147 -5.52 -13.95 -2.65
CA PRO A 147 -5.31 -14.27 -1.25
C PRO A 147 -4.60 -13.16 -0.45
N VAL A 148 -3.55 -12.54 -1.02
CA VAL A 148 -2.82 -11.46 -0.33
C VAL A 148 -3.69 -10.21 -0.22
N CYS A 149 -4.51 -9.90 -1.23
CA CYS A 149 -5.39 -8.73 -1.17
C CYS A 149 -6.46 -8.91 -0.08
N THR A 150 -7.02 -10.12 0.06
CA THR A 150 -8.01 -10.41 1.09
C THR A 150 -7.45 -10.19 2.49
N THR A 151 -6.20 -10.62 2.75
CA THR A 151 -5.56 -10.42 4.06
C THR A 151 -5.25 -8.95 4.33
N GLU A 152 -4.82 -8.19 3.32
CA GLU A 152 -4.52 -6.76 3.44
C GLU A 152 -5.75 -5.91 3.73
N LEU A 153 -6.83 -6.05 2.94
CA LEU A 153 -8.04 -5.27 3.14
C LEU A 153 -8.72 -5.64 4.45
N GLY A 154 -8.67 -6.92 4.86
CA GLY A 154 -9.13 -7.33 6.18
C GLY A 154 -8.32 -6.70 7.32
N ALA A 155 -6.99 -6.59 7.17
CA ALA A 155 -6.14 -5.91 8.16
C ALA A 155 -6.41 -4.40 8.23
N PHE A 156 -6.60 -3.73 7.10
CA PHE A 156 -6.97 -2.31 7.07
C PHE A 156 -8.36 -2.06 7.64
N ALA A 157 -9.32 -2.95 7.37
CA ALA A 157 -10.66 -2.86 7.96
C ALA A 157 -10.60 -2.93 9.49
N ARG A 158 -9.82 -3.85 10.07
CA ARG A 158 -9.63 -3.91 11.53
C ARG A 158 -8.97 -2.67 12.13
N LEU A 159 -8.10 -2.01 11.36
CA LEU A 159 -7.42 -0.78 11.78
C LEU A 159 -8.20 0.50 11.47
N LYS A 160 -9.36 0.43 10.82
CA LYS A 160 -10.14 1.62 10.43
C LYS A 160 -10.38 2.58 11.60
N ASN A 161 -10.78 2.07 12.77
CA ASN A 161 -10.98 2.90 13.95
C ASN A 161 -9.71 3.65 14.39
N GLU A 162 -8.52 3.08 14.18
CA GLU A 162 -7.25 3.76 14.47
C GLU A 162 -6.95 4.89 13.48
N PHE A 163 -7.32 4.73 12.20
CA PHE A 163 -7.24 5.80 11.20
C PHE A 163 -8.26 6.91 11.48
N ASP A 164 -9.49 6.57 11.88
CA ASP A 164 -10.53 7.54 12.24
C ASP A 164 -10.12 8.41 13.43
N LYS A 165 -9.51 7.81 14.47
CA LYS A 165 -8.96 8.55 15.63
C LYS A 165 -7.92 9.61 15.23
N ARG A 166 -7.23 9.40 14.11
CA ARG A 166 -6.24 10.32 13.53
C ARG A 166 -6.83 11.27 12.49
N GLY A 167 -8.14 11.22 12.26
CA GLY A 167 -8.83 12.01 11.25
C GLY A 167 -8.41 11.65 9.82
N VAL A 168 -8.11 10.38 9.57
CA VAL A 168 -7.67 9.88 8.26
C VAL A 168 -8.80 9.15 7.56
N LYS A 169 -9.12 9.56 6.32
CA LYS A 169 -10.00 8.83 5.41
C LYS A 169 -9.22 7.75 4.67
N MET A 170 -9.87 6.64 4.37
CA MET A 170 -9.29 5.55 3.58
C MET A 170 -10.12 5.32 2.33
N ILE A 171 -9.46 4.97 1.23
CA ILE A 171 -10.10 4.54 -0.01
C ILE A 171 -9.22 3.52 -0.73
N GLY A 172 -9.81 2.38 -1.07
CA GLY A 172 -9.18 1.32 -1.85
C GLY A 172 -9.40 1.51 -3.35
N LEU A 173 -8.65 0.78 -4.18
CA LEU A 173 -8.79 0.78 -5.64
C LEU A 173 -8.29 -0.53 -6.25
N SER A 174 -9.03 -1.08 -7.21
CA SER A 174 -8.47 -2.01 -8.20
C SER A 174 -9.10 -1.77 -9.57
N ALA A 175 -8.59 -2.48 -10.57
CA ALA A 175 -9.11 -2.44 -11.94
C ALA A 175 -10.34 -3.34 -12.15
N ASP A 176 -10.99 -3.80 -11.08
CA ASP A 176 -12.19 -4.63 -11.13
C ASP A 176 -13.47 -3.78 -11.23
N GLU A 177 -14.57 -4.40 -11.60
CA GLU A 177 -15.89 -3.75 -11.69
C GLU A 177 -16.58 -3.69 -10.31
N LEU A 178 -17.50 -2.73 -10.14
CA LEU A 178 -18.22 -2.51 -8.88
C LEU A 178 -18.93 -3.77 -8.33
N GLY A 179 -19.49 -4.58 -9.23
CA GLY A 179 -20.18 -5.83 -8.85
C GLY A 179 -19.25 -6.86 -8.21
N SER A 180 -17.98 -6.90 -8.66
CA SER A 180 -16.93 -7.76 -8.09
C SER A 180 -16.64 -7.36 -6.64
N HIS A 181 -16.42 -6.07 -6.39
CA HIS A 181 -16.14 -5.56 -5.04
C HIS A 181 -17.26 -5.92 -4.05
N GLY A 182 -18.53 -5.76 -4.46
CA GLY A 182 -19.67 -6.04 -3.59
C GLY A 182 -19.77 -7.50 -3.16
N GLN A 183 -19.32 -8.44 -3.99
CA GLN A 183 -19.23 -9.85 -3.63
C GLN A 183 -18.00 -10.11 -2.76
N TRP A 184 -16.84 -9.64 -3.18
CA TRP A 184 -15.57 -9.91 -2.51
C TRP A 184 -15.45 -9.28 -1.11
N VAL A 185 -16.10 -8.14 -0.85
CA VAL A 185 -16.20 -7.55 0.49
C VAL A 185 -16.81 -8.53 1.50
N LYS A 186 -17.71 -9.42 1.07
CA LYS A 186 -18.27 -10.45 1.95
C LYS A 186 -17.20 -11.45 2.39
N ASP A 187 -16.39 -11.92 1.45
CA ASP A 187 -15.27 -12.83 1.72
C ASP A 187 -14.23 -12.18 2.65
N ILE A 188 -13.91 -10.91 2.42
CA ILE A 188 -12.99 -10.16 3.30
C ILE A 188 -13.54 -10.07 4.72
N ASN A 189 -14.82 -9.75 4.87
CA ASN A 189 -15.47 -9.61 6.17
C ASN A 189 -15.52 -10.95 6.91
N GLU A 190 -15.86 -12.03 6.20
CA GLU A 190 -15.90 -13.39 6.74
C GLU A 190 -14.49 -13.85 7.17
N VAL A 191 -13.54 -13.89 6.25
CA VAL A 191 -12.16 -14.36 6.50
C VAL A 191 -11.44 -13.47 7.51
N GLY A 192 -11.66 -12.16 7.43
CA GLY A 192 -11.02 -11.16 8.28
C GLY A 192 -11.68 -10.98 9.64
N SER A 193 -12.86 -11.58 9.87
CA SER A 193 -13.72 -11.32 11.04
C SER A 193 -13.84 -9.82 11.33
N THR A 194 -14.21 -9.06 10.31
CA THR A 194 -14.16 -7.60 10.27
C THR A 194 -15.29 -7.04 9.41
N GLU A 195 -15.41 -5.72 9.35
CA GLU A 195 -16.29 -5.02 8.42
C GLU A 195 -15.48 -3.98 7.61
N VAL A 196 -15.48 -4.10 6.29
CA VAL A 196 -14.92 -3.08 5.39
C VAL A 196 -15.83 -1.86 5.38
N GLN A 197 -15.36 -0.76 5.98
CA GLN A 197 -16.11 0.48 6.17
C GLN A 197 -15.57 1.65 5.33
N PHE A 198 -14.65 1.39 4.41
CA PHE A 198 -14.11 2.38 3.47
C PHE A 198 -14.54 2.05 2.03
N PRO A 199 -14.67 3.07 1.16
CA PRO A 199 -14.99 2.85 -0.25
C PRO A 199 -13.84 2.14 -0.98
N ILE A 200 -14.20 1.34 -1.97
CA ILE A 200 -13.28 0.77 -2.96
C ILE A 200 -13.67 1.31 -4.33
N ILE A 201 -12.74 1.94 -5.03
CA ILE A 201 -12.90 2.48 -6.38
C ILE A 201 -12.91 1.34 -7.39
N ALA A 202 -13.94 1.31 -8.23
CA ALA A 202 -14.01 0.44 -9.40
C ALA A 202 -13.39 1.14 -10.62
N ASP A 203 -12.13 0.82 -10.93
CA ASP A 203 -11.33 1.47 -11.98
C ASP A 203 -11.16 0.57 -13.21
N ALA A 204 -12.27 0.03 -13.73
CA ALA A 204 -12.26 -0.95 -14.83
C ALA A 204 -11.60 -0.42 -16.14
N ASP A 205 -11.58 0.90 -16.35
CA ASP A 205 -10.88 1.55 -17.48
C ASP A 205 -9.42 1.93 -17.16
N ARG A 206 -8.97 1.68 -15.92
CA ARG A 206 -7.63 1.95 -15.38
C ARG A 206 -7.26 3.43 -15.39
N ARG A 207 -8.24 4.33 -15.43
CA ARG A 207 -7.97 5.76 -15.54
C ARG A 207 -7.33 6.31 -14.27
N VAL A 208 -7.83 5.93 -13.10
CA VAL A 208 -7.28 6.39 -11.82
C VAL A 208 -5.93 5.72 -11.54
N ALA A 209 -5.82 4.41 -11.80
CA ALA A 209 -4.57 3.68 -11.72
C ALA A 209 -3.49 4.27 -12.64
N PHE A 210 -3.88 4.68 -13.86
CA PHE A 210 -2.97 5.38 -14.76
C PHE A 210 -2.52 6.72 -14.19
N LEU A 211 -3.47 7.55 -13.70
CA LEU A 211 -3.18 8.88 -13.12
C LEU A 211 -2.26 8.84 -11.90
N TYR A 212 -2.27 7.74 -11.17
CA TYR A 212 -1.51 7.54 -9.93
C TYR A 212 -0.29 6.62 -10.08
N ASP A 213 0.14 6.31 -11.31
CA ASP A 213 1.31 5.45 -11.55
C ASP A 213 1.20 4.09 -10.83
N MET A 214 0.00 3.50 -10.87
CA MET A 214 -0.33 2.24 -10.21
C MET A 214 -0.40 1.05 -11.18
N ILE A 215 -0.04 1.23 -12.45
CA ILE A 215 -0.07 0.13 -13.42
C ILE A 215 1.31 -0.51 -13.40
N ASP A 216 1.38 -1.83 -13.33
CA ASP A 216 2.65 -2.53 -13.39
C ASP A 216 3.37 -2.27 -14.72
N GLN A 217 4.69 -2.08 -14.69
CA GLN A 217 5.51 -1.77 -15.86
C GLN A 217 5.28 -2.76 -17.01
N ASP A 218 5.14 -4.05 -16.70
CA ASP A 218 4.93 -5.09 -17.71
C ASP A 218 3.49 -5.07 -18.24
N SER A 219 2.57 -4.38 -17.59
CA SER A 219 1.16 -4.26 -17.99
C SER A 219 0.87 -2.99 -18.82
N ILE A 220 1.79 -2.02 -18.85
CA ILE A 220 1.61 -0.78 -19.61
C ILE A 220 1.46 -1.09 -21.11
N GLY A 221 0.38 -0.57 -21.72
CA GLY A 221 0.12 -0.71 -23.16
C GLY A 221 -0.38 -2.08 -23.60
N LYS A 222 -0.56 -3.05 -22.68
CA LYS A 222 -1.18 -4.34 -22.98
C LYS A 222 -2.70 -4.25 -22.89
N LYS A 223 -3.40 -4.97 -23.78
CA LYS A 223 -4.87 -5.11 -23.77
C LYS A 223 -5.38 -6.16 -22.78
N GLU A 224 -4.47 -6.93 -22.19
CA GLU A 224 -4.79 -7.89 -21.14
C GLU A 224 -5.17 -7.14 -19.85
N ILE A 225 -5.71 -7.86 -18.86
CA ILE A 225 -6.11 -7.29 -17.56
C ILE A 225 -4.86 -6.73 -16.90
N ALA A 226 -4.61 -5.43 -17.10
CA ALA A 226 -3.53 -4.72 -16.44
C ALA A 226 -3.85 -4.68 -14.95
N PHE A 227 -3.14 -5.48 -14.18
CA PHE A 227 -3.23 -5.48 -12.73
C PHE A 227 -2.59 -4.21 -12.18
N THR A 228 -3.17 -3.65 -11.13
CA THR A 228 -2.49 -2.57 -10.41
C THR A 228 -1.39 -3.14 -9.51
N ILE A 229 -0.32 -2.39 -9.26
CA ILE A 229 0.61 -2.71 -8.18
C ILE A 229 0.00 -2.39 -6.81
N ARG A 230 0.65 -2.78 -5.71
CA ARG A 230 0.21 -2.48 -4.34
C ARG A 230 0.77 -1.12 -3.92
N SER A 231 0.13 -0.03 -4.34
CA SER A 231 0.54 1.32 -4.00
C SER A 231 -0.20 1.85 -2.77
N VAL A 232 0.45 2.74 -2.02
CA VAL A 232 -0.15 3.54 -0.95
C VAL A 232 0.28 4.98 -1.13
N PHE A 233 -0.68 5.89 -1.20
CA PHE A 233 -0.48 7.34 -1.21
C PHE A 233 -1.07 7.92 0.08
N ILE A 234 -0.23 8.62 0.85
CA ILE A 234 -0.68 9.41 1.99
C ILE A 234 -0.77 10.86 1.54
N ILE A 235 -1.97 11.42 1.64
CA ILE A 235 -2.32 12.75 1.13
C ILE A 235 -2.79 13.60 2.31
N ASP A 236 -2.25 14.82 2.42
CA ASP A 236 -2.63 15.75 3.48
C ASP A 236 -3.89 16.58 3.15
N PRO A 237 -4.46 17.34 4.11
CA PRO A 237 -5.62 18.20 3.89
C PRO A 237 -5.45 19.20 2.73
N SER A 238 -4.21 19.62 2.45
CA SER A 238 -3.85 20.53 1.34
C SER A 238 -3.71 19.79 0.01
N LYS A 239 -4.18 18.54 -0.07
CA LYS A 239 -4.11 17.64 -1.23
C LYS A 239 -2.68 17.32 -1.64
N LYS A 240 -1.68 17.49 -0.78
CA LYS A 240 -0.29 17.19 -1.12
C LYS A 240 0.04 15.75 -0.83
N ILE A 241 0.74 15.10 -1.75
CA ILE A 241 1.28 13.75 -1.55
C ILE A 241 2.44 13.86 -0.56
N ARG A 242 2.33 13.18 0.58
CA ARG A 242 3.29 13.24 1.68
C ARG A 242 4.17 12.01 1.79
N LEU A 243 3.66 10.87 1.33
CA LEU A 243 4.39 9.62 1.31
C LEU A 243 3.78 8.70 0.24
N THR A 244 4.66 7.95 -0.43
CA THR A 244 4.29 6.89 -1.37
C THR A 244 5.00 5.60 -1.00
N MET A 245 4.30 4.47 -1.04
CA MET A 245 4.87 3.13 -0.91
C MET A 245 4.42 2.28 -2.10
N MET A 246 5.33 1.55 -2.72
CA MET A 246 5.06 0.70 -3.88
C MET A 246 5.56 -0.71 -3.58
N TYR A 247 4.64 -1.66 -3.61
CA TYR A 247 4.92 -3.07 -3.36
C TYR A 247 4.53 -3.89 -4.60
N PRO A 248 5.29 -4.94 -4.96
CA PRO A 248 4.87 -5.86 -6.00
C PRO A 248 3.68 -6.71 -5.53
N ALA A 249 2.96 -7.32 -6.47
CA ALA A 249 1.82 -8.19 -6.14
C ALA A 249 2.19 -9.33 -5.17
N SER A 250 3.44 -9.80 -5.19
CA SER A 250 3.96 -10.89 -4.34
C SER A 250 4.24 -10.50 -2.89
N THR A 251 4.25 -9.21 -2.54
CA THR A 251 4.63 -8.74 -1.19
C THR A 251 3.48 -8.00 -0.52
N GLY A 252 2.88 -8.62 0.49
CA GLY A 252 1.88 -7.95 1.33
C GLY A 252 2.49 -6.79 2.13
N ARG A 253 1.72 -5.71 2.28
CA ARG A 253 2.10 -4.50 3.00
C ARG A 253 2.05 -4.72 4.51
N ASN A 254 2.90 -3.98 5.22
CA ASN A 254 2.85 -3.88 6.67
C ASN A 254 1.84 -2.79 7.08
N SER A 255 0.67 -3.21 7.58
CA SER A 255 -0.38 -2.27 7.98
C SER A 255 0.00 -1.41 9.20
N ALA A 256 0.87 -1.91 10.09
CA ALA A 256 1.39 -1.13 11.21
C ALA A 256 2.28 0.01 10.73
N GLU A 257 3.05 -0.20 9.66
CA GLU A 257 3.87 0.87 9.07
C GLU A 257 3.01 1.97 8.49
N VAL A 258 1.93 1.62 7.76
CA VAL A 258 0.98 2.60 7.22
C VAL A 258 0.40 3.48 8.33
N LEU A 259 0.08 2.91 9.50
CA LEU A 259 -0.38 3.66 10.66
C LEU A 259 0.73 4.52 11.29
N ARG A 260 1.92 3.94 11.47
CA ARG A 260 3.08 4.61 12.08
C ARG A 260 3.53 5.86 11.30
N VAL A 261 3.52 5.79 9.97
CA VAL A 261 3.90 6.96 9.14
C VAL A 261 2.86 8.08 9.21
N ILE A 262 1.58 7.78 9.42
CA ILE A 262 0.57 8.81 9.70
C ILE A 262 0.93 9.52 11.01
N ASP A 263 1.24 8.77 12.06
CA ASP A 263 1.65 9.34 13.34
C ASP A 263 2.89 10.22 13.21
N SER A 264 3.88 9.76 12.44
CA SER A 264 5.10 10.52 12.16
C SER A 264 4.80 11.83 11.42
N LEU A 265 4.08 11.76 10.29
CA LEU A 265 3.75 12.92 9.47
C LEU A 265 2.93 13.96 10.25
N GLN A 266 1.90 13.52 10.96
CA GLN A 266 1.07 14.43 11.76
C GLN A 266 1.83 15.02 12.95
N THR A 267 2.72 14.24 13.59
CA THR A 267 3.56 14.76 14.70
C THR A 267 4.54 15.80 14.18
N ALA A 268 5.22 15.51 13.07
CA ALA A 268 6.15 16.44 12.43
C ALA A 268 5.46 17.76 12.07
N ASP A 269 4.29 17.72 11.44
CA ASP A 269 3.53 18.90 11.04
C ASP A 269 3.05 19.72 12.24
N LYS A 270 2.48 19.06 13.26
CA LYS A 270 1.91 19.73 14.45
C LYS A 270 2.98 20.33 15.36
N LYS A 271 4.10 19.64 15.53
CA LYS A 271 5.13 20.00 16.53
C LYS A 271 6.34 20.69 15.89
N GLY A 272 6.52 20.62 14.58
CA GLY A 272 7.71 21.15 13.89
C GLY A 272 8.97 20.39 14.31
N VAL A 273 8.89 19.06 14.31
CA VAL A 273 9.97 18.13 14.68
C VAL A 273 10.20 17.10 13.58
N ALA A 274 11.28 16.33 13.67
CA ALA A 274 11.50 15.17 12.82
C ALA A 274 11.47 13.88 13.65
N THR A 275 10.98 12.78 13.09
CA THR A 275 10.99 11.47 13.77
C THR A 275 12.21 10.66 13.33
N PRO A 276 13.00 10.07 14.26
CA PRO A 276 14.14 9.24 13.91
C PRO A 276 13.75 7.91 13.24
N ILE A 277 14.76 7.16 12.82
CA ILE A 277 14.60 5.78 12.35
C ILE A 277 13.86 4.94 13.39
N ASP A 278 12.95 4.07 12.92
CA ASP A 278 12.12 3.16 13.72
C ASP A 278 11.23 3.83 14.79
N TRP A 279 11.05 5.16 14.72
CA TRP A 279 10.27 5.92 15.69
C TRP A 279 8.82 5.44 15.80
N THR A 280 8.36 5.28 17.04
CA THR A 280 6.95 5.08 17.41
C THR A 280 6.47 6.14 18.38
N VAL A 281 5.15 6.28 18.53
CA VAL A 281 4.55 7.27 19.43
C VAL A 281 5.07 7.06 20.86
N GLY A 282 5.65 8.11 21.45
CA GLY A 282 6.26 8.11 22.78
C GLY A 282 7.80 8.10 22.76
N ASP A 283 8.42 7.74 21.64
CA ASP A 283 9.86 7.83 21.46
C ASP A 283 10.33 9.29 21.33
N ASP A 284 11.63 9.52 21.57
CA ASP A 284 12.25 10.83 21.35
C ASP A 284 12.12 11.25 19.89
N VAL A 285 11.85 12.54 19.66
CA VAL A 285 11.90 13.17 18.34
C VAL A 285 13.16 14.01 18.19
N ILE A 286 13.52 14.33 16.96
CA ILE A 286 14.67 15.15 16.60
C ILE A 286 14.24 16.61 16.46
N VAL A 287 14.97 17.50 17.13
CA VAL A 287 14.87 18.95 16.93
C VAL A 287 15.52 19.31 15.59
N PRO A 288 14.78 19.92 14.64
CA PRO A 288 15.34 20.27 13.34
C PRO A 288 16.56 21.20 13.48
N PRO A 289 17.60 21.05 12.63
CA PRO A 289 18.79 21.92 12.69
C PRO A 289 18.49 23.42 12.52
N SER A 290 17.37 23.76 11.88
CA SER A 290 16.91 25.14 11.71
C SER A 290 16.40 25.80 13.00
N VAL A 291 16.17 25.03 14.08
CA VAL A 291 15.69 25.54 15.36
C VAL A 291 16.87 25.62 16.33
N SER A 292 17.13 26.79 16.93
CA SER A 292 18.21 26.94 17.91
C SER A 292 17.95 26.11 19.18
N THR A 293 18.98 25.70 19.91
CA THR A 293 18.78 24.94 21.17
C THR A 293 17.98 25.74 22.20
N PRO A 294 18.21 27.06 22.39
CA PRO A 294 17.35 27.88 23.26
C PRO A 294 15.88 27.91 22.84
N ASP A 295 15.58 28.06 21.55
CA ASP A 295 14.19 28.06 21.07
C ASP A 295 13.52 26.70 21.24
N ALA A 296 14.28 25.63 20.99
CA ALA A 296 13.81 24.26 21.21
C ALA A 296 13.51 24.00 22.70
N GLN A 297 14.37 24.46 23.60
CA GLN A 297 14.15 24.33 25.05
C GLN A 297 12.94 25.13 25.51
N LYS A 298 12.73 26.33 24.96
CA LYS A 298 11.53 27.13 25.23
C LYS A 298 10.26 26.44 24.75
N LYS A 299 10.31 25.72 23.62
CA LYS A 299 9.16 25.07 23.00
C LYS A 299 8.83 23.69 23.59
N PHE A 300 9.86 22.89 23.87
CA PHE A 300 9.73 21.46 24.20
C PHE A 300 10.25 21.11 25.61
N GLY A 301 10.93 22.03 26.30
CA GLY A 301 11.53 21.78 27.60
C GLY A 301 12.92 21.15 27.49
N GLU A 302 13.10 19.95 28.01
CA GLU A 302 14.41 19.30 27.99
C GLU A 302 14.84 18.93 26.56
N VAL A 303 16.07 19.29 26.20
CA VAL A 303 16.69 18.95 24.93
C VAL A 303 18.01 18.23 25.21
N ARG A 304 18.08 16.96 24.80
CA ARG A 304 19.28 16.13 24.90
C ARG A 304 20.13 16.32 23.65
N GLU A 305 21.22 17.07 23.78
CA GLU A 305 22.15 17.34 22.69
C GLU A 305 23.27 16.28 22.66
N VAL A 306 23.30 15.46 21.60
CA VAL A 306 24.37 14.47 21.35
C VAL A 306 25.45 15.08 20.46
N LYS A 307 25.02 15.87 19.46
CA LYS A 307 25.84 16.72 18.59
C LYS A 307 25.05 17.99 18.27
N PRO A 308 25.69 19.08 17.80
CA PRO A 308 24.96 20.31 17.45
C PRO A 308 23.79 20.10 16.47
N TYR A 309 23.90 19.14 15.55
CA TYR A 309 22.84 18.78 14.59
C TYR A 309 21.97 17.60 15.04
N LEU A 310 22.35 16.89 16.10
CA LEU A 310 21.67 15.68 16.59
C LEU A 310 21.19 15.91 18.03
N ARG A 311 19.98 16.46 18.11
CA ARG A 311 19.34 16.88 19.36
C ARG A 311 17.98 16.22 19.47
N TYR A 312 17.70 15.64 20.63
CA TYR A 312 16.49 14.91 20.93
C TYR A 312 15.62 15.64 21.95
N THR A 313 14.30 15.48 21.84
CA THR A 313 13.33 15.98 22.83
C THR A 313 12.07 15.10 22.85
N LYS A 314 11.23 15.27 23.87
CA LYS A 314 9.91 14.61 23.99
C LYS A 314 8.81 15.59 23.58
N VAL A 315 7.74 15.11 22.92
CA VAL A 315 6.63 15.95 22.40
C VAL A 315 5.24 15.43 22.66
#